data_AF-A0A6B0SDH5-F1
#
_entry.id   AF-A0A6B0SDH5-F1
#
_cell.length_a   1.000
_cell.length_b   1.000
_cell.length_c   1.000
_cell.angle_alpha   90.00
_cell.angle_beta   90.00
_cell.angle_gamma   90.00
#
_symmetry.space_group_name_H-M   'P 1'
#
loop_
_entity.id
_entity.type
_entity.pdbx_description
1 polymer ?
#
loop_
_entity_poly.entity_id
_entity_poly.type
_entity_poly.pdbx_seq_one_letter_code
_entity_poly.pdbx_strand_id
1 'polypeptide(L)'
;MNRAVGAIICCLLVGTAGAAGLSAQDGSFTVAIADSIDTPSQEVTIDGDSYTVNSIARISQGEELTVRTDGPDDESYRVYIHSVEDGSRSVYDTKHVSADGSRSVSFDTSSFEAGSYVVSIYHDGTYYDPHPLVIPAYDVTVSVPDSVAASGTLEITPSLTEATGDETVDSVEIVVANDDTTRRLEATQSGESYVAHLNLDSIPTGDYQVHAVVYGTEATPGETNEVIGISDATGLTVEAESASTTSGGTGGSSTTSAPTESTTEATPTETTAGTTDRETTASSTTTQATTPASTTESTPQSTTDTTEESPSSATVITPGTETSPTTPSDSNGVVGGTPLYLLALLASIALLLRS
;
A
#
# COMPACT_ATOMS: atom_id res chain seq x y z
N MET A 1 -15.89 -25.75 28.02
CA MET A 1 -17.02 -25.87 27.07
C MET A 1 -17.80 -24.57 27.11
N ASN A 2 -17.58 -23.71 26.11
CA ASN A 2 -18.56 -22.81 25.50
C ASN A 2 -17.82 -22.18 24.29
N ARG A 3 -18.10 -22.78 23.13
CA ARG A 3 -17.72 -22.27 21.81
C ARG A 3 -18.79 -21.29 21.34
N ALA A 4 -18.41 -20.50 20.34
CA ALA A 4 -19.22 -19.65 19.46
C ALA A 4 -19.32 -18.18 19.88
N VAL A 5 -18.62 -17.32 19.13
CA VAL A 5 -19.05 -16.12 18.37
C VAL A 5 -17.75 -15.72 17.62
N GLY A 6 -17.61 -15.59 16.31
CA GLY A 6 -18.48 -15.72 15.14
C GLY A 6 -17.65 -15.18 13.97
N ALA A 7 -17.25 -16.04 13.04
CA ALA A 7 -16.44 -15.73 11.87
C ALA A 7 -17.19 -14.80 10.90
N ILE A 8 -16.55 -13.72 10.48
CA ILE A 8 -16.91 -12.80 9.36
C ILE A 8 -15.56 -12.16 8.99
N ILE A 9 -14.92 -12.30 7.82
CA ILE A 9 -15.36 -12.09 6.43
C ILE A 9 -14.51 -13.02 5.54
N CYS A 10 -15.17 -13.94 4.84
CA CYS A 10 -14.59 -14.79 3.80
C CYS A 10 -15.51 -14.71 2.57
N CYS A 11 -15.73 -13.48 2.08
CA CYS A 11 -16.55 -13.24 0.91
C CYS A 11 -15.67 -12.84 -0.27
N LEU A 12 -15.41 -13.83 -1.12
CA LEU A 12 -15.27 -13.66 -2.56
C LEU A 12 -16.15 -12.50 -3.05
N LEU A 13 -15.53 -11.51 -3.68
CA LEU A 13 -16.15 -10.78 -4.77
C LEU A 13 -15.31 -11.05 -6.02
N VAL A 14 -15.73 -12.10 -6.74
CA VAL A 14 -15.61 -12.11 -8.19
C VAL A 14 -16.30 -10.84 -8.68
N GLY A 15 -15.59 -10.03 -9.45
CA GLY A 15 -16.09 -8.83 -10.08
C GLY A 15 -17.43 -9.10 -10.78
N THR A 16 -18.51 -8.62 -10.18
CA THR A 16 -19.58 -8.07 -11.00
C THR A 16 -19.30 -6.59 -11.08
N ALA A 17 -18.79 -6.14 -12.23
CA ALA A 17 -18.91 -4.77 -12.68
C ALA A 17 -20.40 -4.40 -12.83
N GLY A 18 -21.09 -4.32 -11.71
CA GLY A 18 -22.35 -3.64 -11.56
C GLY A 18 -22.01 -2.31 -10.92
N ALA A 19 -22.37 -1.22 -11.58
CA ALA A 19 -22.40 0.11 -10.97
C ALA A 19 -23.39 0.07 -9.78
N ALA A 20 -22.93 -0.46 -8.65
CA ALA A 20 -23.58 -0.30 -7.36
C ALA A 20 -23.23 1.10 -6.91
N GLY A 21 -24.24 1.96 -6.85
CA GLY A 21 -24.08 3.35 -6.47
C GLY A 21 -23.29 3.43 -5.17
N LEU A 22 -22.19 4.17 -5.22
CA LEU A 22 -21.57 4.80 -4.07
C LEU A 22 -22.73 5.44 -3.29
N SER A 23 -23.14 4.83 -2.18
CA SER A 23 -23.81 5.56 -1.14
C SER A 23 -22.77 6.53 -0.61
N ALA A 24 -22.66 7.67 -1.29
CA ALA A 24 -21.99 8.84 -0.78
C ALA A 24 -22.60 9.11 0.59
N GLN A 25 -21.85 8.78 1.64
CA GLN A 25 -22.11 9.43 2.92
C GLN A 25 -22.02 10.93 2.65
N ASP A 26 -22.95 11.68 3.21
CA ASP A 26 -23.15 13.12 2.97
C ASP A 26 -21.96 14.02 3.44
N GLY A 27 -20.75 13.47 3.59
CA GLY A 27 -19.50 14.19 3.86
C GLY A 27 -18.46 13.87 2.79
N SER A 28 -18.07 14.88 2.00
CA SER A 28 -17.12 14.80 0.89
C SER A 28 -15.65 14.78 1.35
N PHE A 29 -15.35 14.07 2.44
CA PHE A 29 -13.99 13.97 2.93
C PHE A 29 -13.22 12.96 2.09
N THR A 30 -12.11 13.38 1.51
CA THR A 30 -11.19 12.47 0.81
C THR A 30 -9.73 12.76 1.17
N VAL A 31 -8.90 11.74 1.09
CA VAL A 31 -7.46 11.69 1.34
C VAL A 31 -6.80 11.27 0.04
N ALA A 32 -5.75 12.00 -0.35
CA ALA A 32 -4.93 11.65 -1.50
C ALA A 32 -3.45 11.83 -1.14
N ILE A 33 -2.68 10.76 -1.30
CA ILE A 33 -1.25 10.72 -1.03
C ILE A 33 -0.52 10.49 -2.35
N ALA A 34 0.49 11.31 -2.64
CA ALA A 34 1.31 11.14 -3.82
C ALA A 34 2.08 9.81 -3.77
N ASP A 35 2.47 9.28 -4.93
CA ASP A 35 3.29 8.07 -5.05
C ASP A 35 2.66 6.83 -4.38
N SER A 36 1.33 6.77 -4.37
CA SER A 36 0.60 5.57 -3.98
C SER A 36 0.69 4.50 -5.07
N ILE A 37 0.82 3.26 -4.64
CA ILE A 37 0.81 2.08 -5.50
C ILE A 37 -0.65 1.67 -5.68
N ASP A 38 -1.09 1.58 -6.94
CA ASP A 38 -2.42 1.06 -7.25
C ASP A 38 -2.52 -0.40 -6.84
N THR A 39 -3.66 -0.77 -6.27
CA THR A 39 -3.98 -2.15 -5.88
C THR A 39 -5.37 -2.52 -6.36
N PRO A 40 -5.68 -3.83 -6.48
CA PRO A 40 -7.04 -4.27 -6.75
C PRO A 40 -8.01 -3.66 -5.73
N SER A 41 -9.11 -3.09 -6.21
CA SER A 41 -10.11 -2.45 -5.35
C SER A 41 -10.77 -3.47 -4.44
N GLN A 42 -10.84 -3.17 -3.14
CA GLN A 42 -11.62 -3.96 -2.19
C GLN A 42 -12.46 -3.09 -1.26
N GLU A 43 -13.60 -3.64 -0.86
CA GLU A 43 -14.48 -3.03 0.12
C GLU A 43 -14.08 -3.50 1.52
N VAL A 44 -13.80 -2.55 2.41
CA VAL A 44 -13.51 -2.78 3.81
C VAL A 44 -14.59 -2.15 4.66
N THR A 45 -15.15 -2.93 5.59
CA THR A 45 -16.12 -2.39 6.56
C THR A 45 -15.43 -2.02 7.87
N ILE A 46 -15.57 -0.77 8.28
CA ILE A 46 -15.09 -0.23 9.54
C ILE A 46 -16.26 0.42 10.25
N ASP A 47 -16.52 0.05 11.50
CA ASP A 47 -17.62 0.65 12.29
C ASP A 47 -19.02 0.55 11.63
N GLY A 48 -19.19 -0.39 10.70
CA GLY A 48 -20.44 -0.56 9.93
C GLY A 48 -20.50 0.25 8.65
N ASP A 49 -19.51 1.11 8.40
CA ASP A 49 -19.34 1.87 7.17
C ASP A 49 -18.41 1.12 6.21
N SER A 50 -18.73 1.11 4.92
CA SER A 50 -17.89 0.49 3.88
C SER A 50 -17.01 1.54 3.19
N TYR A 51 -15.76 1.18 2.98
CA TYR A 51 -14.74 2.00 2.33
C TYR A 51 -14.09 1.19 1.21
N THR A 52 -13.95 1.80 0.04
CA THR A 52 -13.18 1.21 -1.06
C THR A 52 -11.71 1.55 -0.87
N VAL A 53 -10.86 0.53 -0.75
CA VAL A 53 -9.40 0.66 -0.76
C VAL A 53 -8.88 0.14 -2.09
N ASN A 54 -8.16 0.98 -2.83
CA ASN A 54 -7.64 0.65 -4.16
C ASN A 54 -6.21 1.14 -4.38
N SER A 55 -5.56 1.65 -3.34
CA SER A 55 -4.17 2.04 -3.39
C SER A 55 -3.55 2.00 -2.00
N ILE A 56 -2.22 1.88 -1.96
CA ILE A 56 -1.42 1.89 -0.75
C ILE A 56 -0.31 2.92 -0.94
N ALA A 57 -0.23 3.89 -0.03
CA ALA A 57 0.90 4.81 -0.01
C ALA A 57 2.16 4.11 0.50
N ARG A 58 3.31 4.38 -0.10
CA ARG A 58 4.61 3.90 0.36
C ARG A 58 5.56 5.09 0.49
N ILE A 59 6.19 5.25 1.64
CA ILE A 59 7.17 6.33 1.88
C ILE A 59 8.34 5.84 2.71
N SER A 60 9.56 6.29 2.38
CA SER A 60 10.74 5.92 3.14
C SER A 60 10.78 6.64 4.49
N GLN A 61 11.33 6.01 5.51
CA GLN A 61 11.51 6.64 6.82
C GLN A 61 12.38 7.92 6.70
N GLY A 62 11.90 9.01 7.28
CA GLY A 62 12.58 10.31 7.27
C GLY A 62 12.25 11.18 6.06
N GLU A 63 11.49 10.68 5.08
CA GLU A 63 10.93 11.51 4.01
C GLU A 63 9.67 12.25 4.50
N GLU A 64 9.37 13.40 3.89
CA GLU A 64 8.17 14.17 4.24
C GLU A 64 6.93 13.58 3.54
N LEU A 65 5.97 13.10 4.34
CA LEU A 65 4.69 12.63 3.82
C LEU A 65 3.76 13.83 3.58
N THR A 66 3.45 14.12 2.33
CA THR A 66 2.44 15.13 1.96
C THR A 66 1.08 14.48 1.71
N VAL A 67 0.10 14.84 2.53
CA VAL A 67 -1.28 14.40 2.41
C VAL A 67 -2.13 15.55 1.88
N ARG A 68 -2.79 15.33 0.74
CA ARG A 68 -3.85 16.21 0.24
C ARG A 68 -5.19 15.70 0.74
N THR A 69 -6.07 16.62 1.05
CA THR A 69 -7.41 16.32 1.53
C THR A 69 -8.42 17.13 0.75
N ASP A 70 -9.65 16.64 0.70
CA ASP A 70 -10.82 17.41 0.28
C ASP A 70 -11.89 17.27 1.36
N GLY A 71 -12.77 18.26 1.49
CA GLY A 71 -13.80 18.31 2.53
C GLY A 71 -14.58 19.62 2.48
N PRO A 72 -15.67 19.76 3.24
CA PRO A 72 -16.50 20.96 3.22
C PRO A 72 -15.71 22.25 3.51
N ASP A 73 -16.00 23.31 2.74
CA ASP A 73 -15.27 24.59 2.73
C ASP A 73 -15.33 25.35 4.06
N ASP A 74 -16.38 25.15 4.86
CA ASP A 74 -16.62 25.84 6.13
C ASP A 74 -16.35 24.97 7.37
N GLU A 75 -15.75 23.79 7.17
CA GLU A 75 -15.47 22.85 8.24
C GLU A 75 -13.97 22.69 8.52
N SER A 76 -13.65 22.61 9.80
CA SER A 76 -12.32 22.24 10.28
C SER A 76 -12.29 20.78 10.68
N TYR A 77 -11.18 20.10 10.42
CA TYR A 77 -11.00 18.69 10.75
C TYR A 77 -9.56 18.40 11.17
N ARG A 78 -9.29 17.13 11.45
CA ARG A 78 -7.95 16.63 11.74
C ARG A 78 -7.60 15.52 10.78
N VAL A 79 -6.37 15.52 10.31
CA VAL A 79 -5.77 14.37 9.62
C VAL A 79 -4.96 13.61 10.65
N TYR A 80 -5.22 12.32 10.78
CA TYR A 80 -4.55 11.42 11.70
C TYR A 80 -3.74 10.39 10.95
N ILE A 81 -2.53 10.13 11.43
CA ILE A 81 -1.81 8.89 11.15
C ILE A 81 -1.90 8.01 12.38
N HIS A 82 -2.35 6.78 12.19
CA HIS A 82 -2.46 5.80 13.26
C HIS A 82 -1.97 4.44 12.78
N SER A 83 -1.45 3.66 13.73
CA SER A 83 -1.20 2.24 13.55
C SER A 83 -2.09 1.45 14.52
N VAL A 84 -1.94 0.14 14.51
CA VAL A 84 -2.48 -0.71 15.56
C VAL A 84 -1.34 -1.45 16.22
N GLU A 85 -1.25 -1.27 17.54
CA GLU A 85 -0.30 -1.94 18.41
C GLU A 85 -1.10 -2.78 19.41
N ASP A 86 -0.78 -4.07 19.57
CA ASP A 86 -1.45 -4.97 20.53
C ASP A 86 -2.99 -4.98 20.42
N GLY A 87 -3.51 -4.84 19.19
CA GLY A 87 -4.96 -4.79 18.94
C GLY A 87 -5.63 -3.51 19.46
N SER A 88 -4.88 -2.45 19.72
CA SER A 88 -5.38 -1.13 20.08
C SER A 88 -4.86 -0.08 19.11
N ARG A 89 -5.71 0.88 18.74
CA ARG A 89 -5.31 1.99 17.86
C ARG A 89 -4.37 2.92 18.61
N SER A 90 -3.24 3.22 17.99
CA SER A 90 -2.24 4.17 18.48
C SER A 90 -2.15 5.35 17.51
N VAL A 91 -2.23 6.58 18.02
CA VAL A 91 -2.11 7.80 17.20
C VAL A 91 -0.65 8.23 17.19
N TYR A 92 -0.05 8.27 16.00
CA TYR A 92 1.36 8.64 15.82
C TYR A 92 1.54 10.14 15.59
N ASP A 93 0.76 10.71 14.68
CA ASP A 93 0.77 12.15 14.43
C ASP A 93 -0.63 12.65 14.04
N THR A 94 -0.84 13.95 14.21
CA THR A 94 -2.07 14.64 13.85
C THR A 94 -1.76 16.04 13.33
N LYS A 95 -2.46 16.44 12.26
CA LYS A 95 -2.46 17.82 11.78
C LYS A 95 -3.89 18.34 11.77
N HIS A 96 -4.04 19.60 12.18
CA HIS A 96 -5.31 20.29 12.08
C HIS A 96 -5.41 21.01 10.74
N VAL A 97 -6.55 20.86 10.07
CA VAL A 97 -6.90 21.63 8.88
C VAL A 97 -8.03 22.58 9.27
N SER A 98 -7.73 23.87 9.26
CA SER A 98 -8.74 24.93 9.46
C SER A 98 -9.68 25.01 8.26
N ALA A 99 -10.90 25.54 8.46
CA ALA A 99 -11.88 25.71 7.38
C ALA A 99 -11.33 26.53 6.19
N ASP A 100 -10.59 27.60 6.48
CA ASP A 100 -9.92 28.45 5.48
C ASP A 100 -8.45 28.04 5.22
N GLY A 101 -8.04 26.89 5.73
CA GLY A 101 -6.66 26.42 5.71
C GLY A 101 -6.25 25.77 4.39
N SER A 102 -4.94 25.54 4.25
CA SER A 102 -4.42 24.67 3.20
C SER A 102 -5.01 23.26 3.35
N ARG A 103 -5.56 22.72 2.26
CA ARG A 103 -6.03 21.34 2.17
C ARG A 103 -4.89 20.32 1.98
N SER A 104 -3.65 20.77 2.10
CA SER A 104 -2.45 19.95 2.08
C SER A 104 -1.72 20.08 3.41
N VAL A 105 -1.38 18.95 4.03
CA VAL A 105 -0.62 18.86 5.28
C VAL A 105 0.58 17.94 5.10
N SER A 106 1.69 18.26 5.79
CA SER A 106 2.91 17.47 5.77
C SER A 106 3.18 16.83 7.14
N PHE A 107 3.69 15.61 7.12
CA PHE A 107 4.10 14.85 8.29
C PHE A 107 5.59 14.48 8.18
N ASP A 108 6.31 14.61 9.29
CA ASP A 108 7.71 14.19 9.40
C ASP A 108 7.75 12.72 9.82
N THR A 109 8.24 11.85 8.92
CA THR A 109 8.27 10.41 9.16
C THR A 109 9.55 9.92 9.83
N SER A 110 10.46 10.82 10.24
CA SER A 110 11.76 10.43 10.84
C SER A 110 11.65 9.66 12.16
N SER A 111 10.52 9.82 12.86
CA SER A 111 10.23 9.12 14.12
C SER A 111 9.37 7.87 13.97
N PHE A 112 8.93 7.56 12.75
CA PHE A 112 8.07 6.42 12.48
C PHE A 112 8.93 5.19 12.28
N GLU A 113 8.53 4.06 12.86
CA GLU A 113 9.17 2.78 12.65
C GLU A 113 8.69 2.16 11.33
N ALA A 114 9.43 1.19 10.80
CA ALA A 114 8.95 0.43 9.66
C ALA A 114 7.65 -0.30 10.04
N GLY A 115 6.69 -0.36 9.14
CA GLY A 115 5.40 -0.97 9.43
C GLY A 115 4.23 -0.40 8.63
N SER A 116 3.04 -0.77 9.09
CA SER A 116 1.76 -0.45 8.47
C SER A 116 0.99 0.59 9.28
N TYR A 117 0.61 1.65 8.59
CA TYR A 117 -0.12 2.79 9.11
C TYR A 117 -1.36 3.06 8.28
N VAL A 118 -2.24 3.91 8.79
CA VAL A 118 -3.41 4.41 8.07
C VAL A 118 -3.50 5.91 8.28
N VAL A 119 -3.66 6.62 7.17
CA VAL A 119 -4.00 8.04 7.15
C VAL A 119 -5.50 8.18 7.07
N SER A 120 -6.11 9.05 7.88
CA SER A 120 -7.57 9.24 7.84
C SER A 120 -7.95 10.67 8.24
N ILE A 121 -9.11 11.12 7.79
CA ILE A 121 -9.71 12.36 8.28
C ILE A 121 -10.59 12.03 9.47
N TYR A 122 -10.55 12.86 10.52
CA TYR A 122 -11.44 12.80 11.65
C TYR A 122 -12.21 14.09 11.79
N HIS A 123 -13.54 13.98 11.80
CA HIS A 123 -14.46 15.08 11.95
C HIS A 123 -15.70 14.63 12.75
N ASP A 124 -16.08 15.41 13.75
CA ASP A 124 -17.29 15.21 14.57
C ASP A 124 -17.50 13.80 15.16
N GLY A 125 -16.41 13.12 15.54
CA GLY A 125 -16.46 11.79 16.15
C GLY A 125 -16.26 10.64 15.16
N THR A 126 -16.20 10.94 13.86
CA THR A 126 -16.19 9.95 12.78
C THR A 126 -14.88 10.00 12.00
N TYR A 127 -14.42 8.84 11.55
CA TYR A 127 -13.28 8.68 10.65
C TYR A 127 -13.76 8.56 9.20
N TYR A 128 -13.08 9.26 8.30
CA TYR A 128 -13.37 9.30 6.88
C TYR A 128 -12.14 8.94 6.07
N ASP A 129 -12.43 8.32 4.93
CA ASP A 129 -11.51 7.97 3.85
C ASP A 129 -10.15 7.46 4.33
N PRO A 130 -10.13 6.27 4.95
CA PRO A 130 -8.91 5.76 5.51
C PRO A 130 -8.02 5.17 4.40
N HIS A 131 -6.81 5.70 4.30
CA HIS A 131 -5.84 5.40 3.26
C HIS A 131 -4.63 4.64 3.83
N PRO A 132 -4.34 3.41 3.37
CA PRO A 132 -3.19 2.63 3.83
C PRO A 132 -1.86 3.32 3.55
N LEU A 133 -0.92 3.23 4.48
CA LEU A 133 0.44 3.75 4.37
C LEU A 133 1.44 2.70 4.87
N VAL A 134 2.48 2.43 4.09
CA VAL A 134 3.59 1.55 4.48
C VAL A 134 4.88 2.36 4.56
N ILE A 135 5.58 2.22 5.69
CA ILE A 135 6.98 2.63 5.83
C ILE A 135 7.80 1.34 5.74
N PRO A 136 8.47 1.07 4.62
CA PRO A 136 9.03 -0.24 4.36
C PRO A 136 10.30 -0.47 5.18
N ALA A 137 10.41 -1.64 5.82
CA ALA A 137 11.69 -2.18 6.27
C ALA A 137 12.52 -2.72 5.10
N TYR A 138 11.84 -3.16 4.03
CA TYR A 138 12.46 -3.71 2.84
C TYR A 138 11.99 -3.01 1.56
N ASP A 139 12.94 -2.64 0.71
CA ASP A 139 12.70 -2.31 -0.69
C ASP A 139 12.45 -3.61 -1.47
N VAL A 140 11.26 -3.73 -2.05
CA VAL A 140 10.80 -4.95 -2.71
C VAL A 140 10.66 -4.69 -4.21
N THR A 141 11.25 -5.56 -5.02
CA THR A 141 11.05 -5.59 -6.46
C THR A 141 10.63 -6.97 -6.92
N VAL A 142 9.80 -7.04 -7.95
CA VAL A 142 9.41 -8.30 -8.58
C VAL A 142 9.71 -8.19 -10.07
N SER A 143 10.22 -9.28 -10.66
CA SER A 143 10.48 -9.35 -12.10
C SER A 143 9.73 -10.54 -12.66
N VAL A 144 8.91 -10.28 -13.66
CA VAL A 144 8.17 -11.28 -14.44
C VAL A 144 8.37 -10.98 -15.92
N PRO A 145 8.28 -11.99 -16.80
CA PRO A 145 8.24 -11.73 -18.24
C PRO A 145 7.00 -10.91 -18.61
N ASP A 146 7.12 -10.05 -19.62
CA ASP A 146 6.00 -9.22 -20.09
C ASP A 146 4.81 -10.06 -20.59
N SER A 147 5.07 -11.27 -21.11
CA SER A 147 4.06 -12.20 -21.60
C SER A 147 4.42 -13.66 -21.38
N VAL A 148 3.39 -14.49 -21.16
CA VAL A 148 3.48 -15.95 -21.03
C VAL A 148 2.28 -16.62 -21.70
N ALA A 149 2.45 -17.84 -22.22
CA ALA A 149 1.32 -18.64 -22.68
C ALA A 149 0.46 -19.14 -21.50
N ALA A 150 -0.84 -19.29 -21.70
CA ALA A 150 -1.83 -19.77 -20.72
C ALA A 150 -1.72 -21.28 -20.44
N SER A 151 -0.51 -21.76 -20.18
CA SER A 151 -0.22 -23.16 -19.90
C SER A 151 1.06 -23.30 -19.10
N GLY A 152 1.12 -24.27 -18.18
CA GLY A 152 2.32 -24.58 -17.41
C GLY A 152 2.48 -23.73 -16.15
N THR A 153 3.74 -23.48 -15.76
CA THR A 153 4.06 -22.82 -14.48
C THR A 153 5.08 -21.70 -14.69
N LEU A 154 4.76 -20.51 -14.20
CA LEU A 154 5.68 -19.38 -14.12
C LEU A 154 6.32 -19.34 -12.73
N GLU A 155 7.65 -19.30 -12.69
CA GLU A 155 8.42 -19.04 -11.47
C GLU A 155 8.57 -17.53 -11.27
N ILE A 156 8.31 -17.05 -10.06
CA ILE A 156 8.38 -15.63 -9.68
C ILE A 156 9.31 -15.51 -8.48
N THR A 157 10.32 -14.65 -8.60
CA THR A 157 11.38 -14.50 -7.60
C THR A 157 11.48 -13.02 -7.21
N PRO A 158 10.85 -12.60 -6.09
CA PRO A 158 11.00 -11.24 -5.61
C PRO A 158 12.41 -11.01 -5.04
N SER A 159 12.89 -9.77 -5.16
CA SER A 159 14.15 -9.31 -4.57
C SER A 159 13.85 -8.33 -3.45
N LEU A 160 14.40 -8.61 -2.27
CA LEU A 160 14.24 -7.82 -1.06
C LEU A 160 15.59 -7.20 -0.70
N THR A 161 15.63 -5.90 -0.46
CA THR A 161 16.81 -5.18 0.06
C THR A 161 16.40 -4.47 1.33
N GLU A 162 17.16 -4.60 2.41
CA GLU A 162 16.90 -3.86 3.65
C GLU A 162 16.96 -2.35 3.39
N ALA A 163 15.90 -1.64 3.76
CA ALA A 163 15.74 -0.20 3.60
C ALA A 163 15.92 0.51 4.95
N THR A 164 15.20 0.08 5.98
CA THR A 164 15.35 0.59 7.35
C THR A 164 14.94 -0.44 8.40
N GLY A 165 15.33 -0.18 9.66
CA GLY A 165 15.01 -1.03 10.80
C GLY A 165 15.77 -2.36 10.83
N ASP A 166 15.36 -3.22 11.75
CA ASP A 166 15.83 -4.59 11.95
C ASP A 166 14.68 -5.60 11.95
N GLU A 167 13.59 -5.26 11.24
CA GLU A 167 12.40 -6.09 11.11
C GLU A 167 12.73 -7.47 10.53
N THR A 168 12.09 -8.49 11.09
CA THR A 168 12.26 -9.87 10.62
C THR A 168 11.15 -10.24 9.66
N VAL A 169 11.52 -10.73 8.47
CA VAL A 169 10.56 -11.28 7.50
C VAL A 169 9.96 -12.58 8.03
N ASP A 170 8.64 -12.62 8.16
CA ASP A 170 7.86 -13.83 8.44
C ASP A 170 7.50 -14.57 7.15
N SER A 171 6.97 -13.85 6.17
CA SER A 171 6.51 -14.43 4.91
C SER A 171 6.57 -13.43 3.75
N VAL A 172 6.65 -13.95 2.53
CA VAL A 172 6.58 -13.17 1.29
C VAL A 172 5.45 -13.72 0.44
N GLU A 173 4.60 -12.85 -0.07
CA GLU A 173 3.44 -13.21 -0.89
C GLU A 173 3.50 -12.52 -2.24
N ILE A 174 3.18 -13.27 -3.29
CA ILE A 174 3.00 -12.74 -4.63
C ILE A 174 1.52 -12.64 -4.94
N VAL A 175 1.07 -11.43 -5.28
CA VAL A 175 -0.30 -11.15 -5.71
C VAL A 175 -0.30 -10.92 -7.22
N VAL A 176 -1.08 -11.72 -7.95
CA VAL A 176 -1.30 -11.60 -9.39
C VAL A 176 -2.77 -11.29 -9.62
N ALA A 177 -3.07 -10.10 -10.10
CA ALA A 177 -4.45 -9.61 -10.15
C ALA A 177 -4.79 -8.81 -11.41
N ASN A 178 -6.06 -8.87 -11.79
CA ASN A 178 -6.73 -7.96 -12.71
C ASN A 178 -8.14 -7.64 -12.16
N ASP A 179 -8.97 -6.96 -12.95
CA ASP A 179 -10.30 -6.53 -12.50
C ASP A 179 -11.24 -7.68 -12.08
N ASP A 180 -11.04 -8.88 -12.64
CA ASP A 180 -11.94 -10.03 -12.45
C ASP A 180 -11.34 -11.14 -11.59
N THR A 181 -10.01 -11.23 -11.53
CA THR A 181 -9.27 -12.37 -10.99
C THR A 181 -8.14 -11.88 -10.10
N THR A 182 -8.05 -12.45 -8.89
CA THR A 182 -6.91 -12.28 -8.00
C THR A 182 -6.38 -13.65 -7.61
N ARG A 183 -5.06 -13.81 -7.63
CA ARG A 183 -4.32 -15.01 -7.21
C ARG A 183 -3.23 -14.61 -6.23
N ARG A 184 -3.10 -15.37 -5.16
CA ARG A 184 -2.15 -15.15 -4.08
C ARG A 184 -1.31 -16.39 -3.91
N LEU A 185 0.01 -16.20 -3.86
CA LEU A 185 0.99 -17.27 -3.81
C LEU A 185 1.94 -16.97 -2.66
N GLU A 186 1.96 -17.84 -1.67
CA GLU A 186 2.99 -17.79 -0.65
C GLU A 186 4.32 -18.22 -1.27
N ALA A 187 5.33 -17.34 -1.20
CA ALA A 187 6.66 -17.63 -1.69
C ALA A 187 7.41 -18.47 -0.65
N THR A 188 8.05 -19.53 -1.09
CA THR A 188 8.87 -20.38 -0.23
C THR A 188 10.30 -19.86 -0.21
N GLN A 189 10.89 -19.75 0.98
CA GLN A 189 12.31 -19.41 1.12
C GLN A 189 13.19 -20.57 0.61
N SER A 190 14.10 -20.27 -0.30
CA SER A 190 15.07 -21.20 -0.89
C SER A 190 16.47 -20.58 -0.82
N GLY A 191 17.18 -20.83 0.28
CA GLY A 191 18.46 -20.17 0.57
C GLY A 191 18.24 -18.72 0.99
N GLU A 192 18.87 -17.78 0.27
CA GLU A 192 18.75 -16.34 0.52
C GLU A 192 17.64 -15.68 -0.33
N SER A 193 16.88 -16.46 -1.09
CA SER A 193 15.85 -15.97 -2.01
C SER A 193 14.49 -16.55 -1.69
N TYR A 194 13.43 -15.87 -2.13
CA TYR A 194 12.05 -16.34 -2.07
C TYR A 194 11.59 -16.74 -3.47
N VAL A 195 10.82 -17.82 -3.58
CA VAL A 195 10.32 -18.31 -4.87
C VAL A 195 8.84 -18.68 -4.76
N ALA A 196 8.02 -18.17 -5.68
CA ALA A 196 6.62 -18.54 -5.84
C ALA A 196 6.39 -19.15 -7.23
N HIS A 197 5.39 -20.04 -7.33
CA HIS A 197 5.04 -20.71 -8.57
C HIS A 197 3.58 -20.45 -8.93
N LEU A 198 3.37 -19.80 -10.07
CA LEU A 198 2.05 -19.50 -10.62
C LEU A 198 1.63 -20.56 -11.63
N ASN A 199 0.53 -21.27 -11.36
CA ASN A 199 -0.05 -22.22 -12.31
C ASN A 199 -0.90 -21.49 -13.36
N LEU A 200 -0.37 -21.37 -14.57
CA LEU A 200 -0.98 -20.65 -15.70
C LEU A 200 -2.18 -21.40 -16.28
N ASP A 201 -2.28 -22.72 -16.09
CA ASP A 201 -3.45 -23.50 -16.52
C ASP A 201 -4.74 -23.13 -15.74
N SER A 202 -4.57 -22.43 -14.61
CA SER A 202 -5.67 -22.03 -13.72
C SER A 202 -6.05 -20.55 -13.81
N ILE A 203 -5.45 -19.82 -14.76
CA ILE A 203 -5.62 -18.37 -14.93
C ILE A 203 -6.14 -18.07 -16.33
N PRO A 204 -7.23 -17.29 -16.46
CA PRO A 204 -7.71 -16.83 -17.76
C PRO A 204 -6.66 -16.00 -18.51
N THR A 205 -6.73 -15.98 -19.84
CA THR A 205 -5.94 -15.03 -20.63
C THR A 205 -6.32 -13.59 -20.31
N GLY A 206 -5.35 -12.67 -20.31
CA GLY A 206 -5.57 -11.25 -20.04
C GLY A 206 -4.32 -10.55 -19.52
N ASP A 207 -4.48 -9.25 -19.23
CA ASP A 207 -3.45 -8.42 -18.61
C ASP A 207 -3.60 -8.47 -17.09
N TYR A 208 -2.48 -8.68 -16.39
CA TYR A 208 -2.40 -8.78 -14.94
C TYR A 208 -1.34 -7.82 -14.40
N GLN A 209 -1.52 -7.40 -13.16
CA GLN A 209 -0.52 -6.74 -12.33
C GLN A 209 0.02 -7.75 -11.32
N VAL A 210 1.34 -7.75 -11.14
CA VAL A 210 2.06 -8.59 -10.19
C VAL A 210 2.69 -7.70 -9.13
N HIS A 211 2.39 -8.01 -7.86
CA HIS A 211 2.98 -7.36 -6.69
C HIS A 211 3.65 -8.41 -5.80
N ALA A 212 4.71 -8.01 -5.12
CA ALA A 212 5.28 -8.74 -4.01
C ALA A 212 5.05 -7.97 -2.70
N VAL A 213 4.62 -8.70 -1.67
CA VAL A 213 4.33 -8.18 -0.33
C VAL A 213 5.20 -8.93 0.67
N VAL A 214 5.78 -8.19 1.60
CA VAL A 214 6.64 -8.74 2.66
C VAL A 214 5.97 -8.48 4.00
N TYR A 215 5.80 -9.54 4.79
CA TYR A 215 5.21 -9.47 6.11
C TYR A 215 6.25 -9.64 7.20
N GLY A 216 6.13 -8.86 8.26
CA GLY A 216 6.92 -8.96 9.48
C GLY A 216 6.39 -10.04 10.41
N THR A 217 7.03 -10.22 11.56
CA THR A 217 6.57 -11.15 12.60
C THR A 217 5.51 -10.55 13.53
N GLU A 218 5.33 -9.24 13.49
CA GLU A 218 4.35 -8.55 14.33
C GLU A 218 2.93 -8.82 13.86
N ALA A 219 2.04 -9.12 14.80
CA ALA A 219 0.65 -9.41 14.49
C ALA A 219 -0.11 -8.10 14.30
N THR A 220 -0.81 -7.97 13.18
CA THR A 220 -1.85 -6.95 13.03
C THR A 220 -3.16 -7.48 13.59
N PRO A 221 -4.11 -6.62 13.97
CA PRO A 221 -5.47 -7.08 14.20
C PRO A 221 -5.94 -7.92 13.01
N GLY A 222 -6.68 -9.01 13.25
CA GLY A 222 -7.00 -9.98 12.21
C GLY A 222 -6.21 -11.29 12.33
N GLU A 223 -6.17 -12.07 11.25
CA GLU A 223 -5.40 -13.33 11.15
C GLU A 223 -4.10 -13.14 10.34
N THR A 224 -3.48 -11.99 10.51
CA THR A 224 -2.46 -11.48 9.60
C THR A 224 -1.31 -10.82 10.34
N ASN A 225 -0.16 -10.79 9.68
CA ASN A 225 1.01 -10.09 10.16
C ASN A 225 1.11 -8.71 9.51
N GLU A 226 1.95 -7.85 10.08
CA GLU A 226 2.19 -6.50 9.58
C GLU A 226 2.87 -6.51 8.21
N VAL A 227 2.46 -5.60 7.32
CA VAL A 227 3.16 -5.38 6.05
C VAL A 227 4.36 -4.46 6.30
N ILE A 228 5.54 -4.95 5.96
CA ILE A 228 6.83 -4.26 6.13
C ILE A 228 7.55 -4.01 4.79
N GLY A 229 6.91 -4.31 3.67
CA GLY A 229 7.43 -4.05 2.33
C GLY A 229 6.40 -4.39 1.25
N ILE A 230 6.38 -3.59 0.18
CA ILE A 230 5.52 -3.81 -0.99
C ILE A 230 6.24 -3.34 -2.25
N SER A 231 6.14 -4.10 -3.34
CA SER A 231 6.69 -3.72 -4.64
C SER A 231 5.74 -2.84 -5.44
N ASP A 232 6.28 -2.12 -6.42
CA ASP A 232 5.46 -1.56 -7.48
C ASP A 232 4.78 -2.67 -8.30
N ALA A 233 3.72 -2.29 -9.02
CA ALA A 233 3.03 -3.18 -9.95
C ALA A 233 3.93 -3.50 -11.16
N THR A 234 4.09 -4.78 -11.47
CA THR A 234 4.73 -5.23 -12.71
C THR A 234 3.71 -5.90 -13.62
N GLY A 235 3.63 -5.49 -14.89
CA GLY A 235 2.68 -6.05 -15.84
C GLY A 235 3.03 -7.48 -16.27
N LEU A 236 2.01 -8.32 -16.44
CA LEU A 236 2.11 -9.68 -16.96
C LEU A 236 0.93 -9.95 -17.91
N THR A 237 1.22 -10.29 -19.17
CA THR A 237 0.20 -10.70 -20.14
C THR A 237 0.12 -12.22 -20.21
N VAL A 238 -1.05 -12.80 -19.96
CA VAL A 238 -1.30 -14.24 -20.17
C VAL A 238 -2.01 -14.42 -21.51
N GLU A 239 -1.31 -15.00 -22.48
CA GLU A 239 -1.78 -15.18 -23.85
C GLU A 239 -2.36 -16.57 -24.09
N ALA A 240 -3.32 -16.68 -25.02
CA ALA A 240 -3.85 -17.98 -25.42
C ALA A 240 -2.73 -18.86 -26.01
N GLU A 241 -2.78 -20.17 -25.74
CA GLU A 241 -1.83 -21.10 -26.35
C GLU A 241 -1.95 -21.03 -27.88
N SER A 242 -0.82 -20.81 -28.56
CA SER A 242 -0.78 -20.85 -30.01
C SER A 242 -1.03 -22.29 -30.46
N ALA A 243 -2.19 -22.52 -31.09
CA ALA A 243 -2.52 -23.82 -31.65
C ALA A 243 -1.46 -24.20 -32.70
N SER A 244 -0.55 -25.09 -32.33
CA SER A 244 0.44 -25.62 -33.26
C SER A 244 -0.30 -26.42 -34.32
N THR A 245 -0.43 -25.85 -35.52
CA THR A 245 -1.00 -26.54 -36.66
C THR A 245 -0.05 -27.67 -37.05
N THR A 246 -0.27 -28.85 -36.48
CA THR A 246 0.40 -30.07 -36.91
C THR A 246 -0.06 -30.35 -38.33
N SER A 247 0.71 -29.91 -39.32
CA SER A 247 0.43 -30.17 -40.72
C SER A 247 0.51 -31.68 -40.95
N GLY A 248 -0.66 -32.33 -41.00
CA GLY A 248 -0.80 -33.75 -41.24
C GLY A 248 -0.29 -34.11 -42.62
N GLY A 249 1.00 -34.47 -42.71
CA GLY A 249 1.63 -35.04 -43.89
C GLY A 249 0.96 -36.36 -44.24
N THR A 250 0.00 -36.32 -45.16
CA THR A 250 -0.56 -37.53 -45.77
C THR A 250 0.51 -38.15 -46.66
N GLY A 251 0.98 -39.33 -46.28
CA GLY A 251 1.99 -40.08 -47.00
C GLY A 251 1.56 -40.43 -48.42
N GLY A 252 2.31 -39.92 -49.39
CA GLY A 252 2.23 -40.31 -50.80
C GLY A 252 3.58 -40.85 -51.26
N SER A 253 3.68 -42.18 -51.36
CA SER A 253 4.81 -42.91 -51.93
C SER A 253 4.83 -42.73 -53.46
N SER A 254 5.95 -42.25 -54.02
CA SER A 254 6.31 -42.47 -55.43
C SER A 254 7.81 -42.29 -55.65
N THR A 255 8.40 -43.30 -56.27
CA THR A 255 9.80 -43.51 -56.61
C THR A 255 10.34 -42.64 -57.75
N THR A 256 11.61 -42.22 -57.59
CA THR A 256 12.70 -42.11 -58.60
C THR A 256 12.51 -41.24 -59.85
N SER A 257 13.31 -40.15 -59.95
CA SER A 257 14.21 -39.87 -61.09
C SER A 257 15.17 -38.70 -60.81
N ALA A 258 16.30 -38.73 -61.53
CA ALA A 258 17.62 -38.16 -61.28
C ALA A 258 17.77 -36.64 -61.56
N PRO A 259 18.96 -36.03 -61.35
CA PRO A 259 19.14 -34.60 -61.08
C PRO A 259 19.25 -33.76 -62.36
N THR A 260 18.91 -32.48 -62.25
CA THR A 260 19.30 -31.46 -63.24
C THR A 260 19.76 -30.22 -62.50
N GLU A 261 21.04 -29.90 -62.70
CA GLU A 261 21.68 -28.65 -62.33
C GLU A 261 20.96 -27.49 -63.01
N SER A 262 20.62 -26.45 -62.25
CA SER A 262 20.40 -25.12 -62.82
C SER A 262 20.88 -24.07 -61.83
N THR A 263 22.09 -23.59 -62.12
CA THR A 263 22.73 -22.42 -61.56
C THR A 263 21.89 -21.20 -61.92
N THR A 264 21.36 -20.49 -60.93
CA THR A 264 20.90 -19.10 -61.12
C THR A 264 21.53 -18.25 -60.04
N GLU A 265 22.50 -17.46 -60.49
CA GLU A 265 23.22 -16.41 -59.80
C GLU A 265 22.23 -15.29 -59.43
N ALA A 266 22.02 -15.06 -58.12
CA ALA A 266 21.23 -13.94 -57.63
C ALA A 266 22.15 -12.83 -57.12
N THR A 267 21.99 -11.67 -57.76
CA THR A 267 22.69 -10.41 -57.54
C THR A 267 22.53 -9.87 -56.10
N PRO A 268 23.59 -9.34 -55.47
CA PRO A 268 23.48 -8.67 -54.18
C PRO A 268 22.79 -7.31 -54.36
N THR A 269 21.70 -7.06 -53.62
CA THR A 269 21.07 -5.74 -53.54
C THR A 269 21.66 -5.01 -52.35
N GLU A 270 22.51 -4.01 -52.63
CA GLU A 270 23.00 -3.05 -51.64
C GLU A 270 21.82 -2.26 -51.06
N THR A 271 21.62 -2.36 -49.74
CA THR A 271 20.70 -1.47 -49.02
C THR A 271 21.50 -0.28 -48.50
N THR A 272 21.19 0.89 -49.07
CA THR A 272 21.75 2.20 -48.74
C THR A 272 21.39 2.61 -47.32
N ALA A 273 22.41 2.99 -46.54
CA ALA A 273 22.27 3.66 -45.26
C ALA A 273 21.70 5.08 -45.48
N GLY A 274 20.49 5.33 -45.00
CA GLY A 274 19.91 6.66 -44.92
C GLY A 274 20.36 7.38 -43.66
N THR A 275 21.32 8.29 -43.81
CA THR A 275 21.66 9.30 -42.81
C THR A 275 20.51 10.31 -42.73
N THR A 276 19.82 10.37 -41.59
CA THR A 276 18.92 11.49 -41.28
C THR A 276 19.63 12.41 -40.30
N ASP A 277 20.09 13.54 -40.81
CA ASP A 277 20.52 14.69 -39.99
C ASP A 277 19.34 15.20 -39.19
N ARG A 278 19.43 15.13 -37.85
CA ARG A 278 18.55 15.88 -36.95
C ARG A 278 19.36 17.00 -36.33
N GLU A 279 19.11 18.19 -36.87
CA GLU A 279 19.55 19.48 -36.37
C GLU A 279 19.12 19.63 -34.89
N THR A 280 20.11 19.58 -33.98
CA THR A 280 19.90 19.83 -32.56
C THR A 280 20.29 21.27 -32.27
N THR A 281 19.29 22.13 -32.15
CA THR A 281 19.46 23.52 -31.72
C THR A 281 19.83 23.54 -30.24
N ALA A 282 21.10 23.87 -29.94
CA ALA A 282 21.55 24.13 -28.59
C ALA A 282 21.00 25.48 -28.11
N SER A 283 20.05 25.45 -27.16
CA SER A 283 19.63 26.61 -26.40
C SER A 283 20.41 26.65 -25.09
N SER A 284 21.52 27.39 -25.08
CA SER A 284 22.27 27.73 -23.87
C SER A 284 21.49 28.74 -23.05
N THR A 285 20.82 28.27 -21.99
CA THR A 285 20.25 29.12 -20.94
C THR A 285 21.26 29.20 -19.81
N THR A 286 21.91 30.35 -19.69
CA THR A 286 22.82 30.71 -18.60
C THR A 286 22.00 31.03 -17.36
N THR A 287 21.88 30.09 -16.43
CA THR A 287 21.37 30.38 -15.08
C THR A 287 22.50 30.97 -14.24
N GLN A 288 22.38 32.25 -13.91
CA GLN A 288 23.27 32.94 -12.98
C GLN A 288 23.14 32.32 -11.58
N ALA A 289 24.27 31.81 -11.07
CA ALA A 289 24.43 31.53 -9.65
C ALA A 289 24.41 32.87 -8.89
N THR A 290 23.34 33.14 -8.15
CA THR A 290 23.32 34.17 -7.12
C THR A 290 23.59 33.51 -5.79
N THR A 291 24.80 33.75 -5.29
CA THR A 291 25.26 33.46 -3.93
C THR A 291 24.38 34.20 -2.92
N PRO A 292 23.67 33.52 -2.00
CA PRO A 292 23.10 34.21 -0.85
C PRO A 292 24.22 34.54 0.14
N ALA A 293 24.26 35.81 0.53
CA ALA A 293 25.16 36.33 1.54
C ALA A 293 24.84 35.72 2.91
N SER A 294 25.85 35.13 3.54
CA SER A 294 25.82 34.70 4.93
C SER A 294 25.68 35.94 5.81
N THR A 295 24.52 36.12 6.43
CA THR A 295 24.27 37.16 7.42
C THR A 295 24.30 36.48 8.78
N THR A 296 25.45 36.57 9.44
CA THR A 296 25.61 36.13 10.83
C THR A 296 25.00 37.19 11.73
N GLU A 297 23.78 36.97 12.20
CA GLU A 297 23.16 37.77 13.26
C GLU A 297 23.37 37.07 14.60
N SER A 298 24.25 37.66 15.40
CA SER A 298 24.56 37.28 16.77
C SER A 298 23.35 37.52 17.67
N THR A 299 22.77 36.46 18.24
CA THR A 299 21.82 36.58 19.36
C THR A 299 22.58 36.41 20.68
N PRO A 300 22.40 37.30 21.67
CA PRO A 300 23.13 37.25 22.94
C PRO A 300 22.70 36.09 23.83
N GLN A 301 23.70 35.49 24.49
CA GLN A 301 23.54 34.59 25.63
C GLN A 301 22.66 35.23 26.71
N SER A 302 21.59 34.55 27.11
CA SER A 302 21.00 34.71 28.44
C SER A 302 21.31 33.47 29.26
N THR A 303 22.29 33.62 30.15
CA THR A 303 22.56 32.73 31.27
C THR A 303 21.50 32.95 32.33
N THR A 304 20.73 31.92 32.69
CA THR A 304 20.13 31.83 34.03
C THR A 304 20.51 30.48 34.60
N ASP A 305 21.43 30.54 35.54
CA ASP A 305 21.96 29.41 36.27
C ASP A 305 21.23 29.30 37.63
N THR A 306 20.88 28.07 37.97
CA THR A 306 20.92 27.45 39.30
C THR A 306 19.99 27.96 40.42
N THR A 307 18.95 27.15 40.67
CA THR A 307 18.66 26.33 41.87
C THR A 307 18.96 26.87 43.29
N GLU A 308 17.95 26.70 44.16
CA GLU A 308 17.99 26.04 45.49
C GLU A 308 17.46 26.88 46.67
N GLU A 309 16.38 26.39 47.29
CA GLU A 309 15.99 26.39 48.72
C GLU A 309 14.49 26.04 48.78
N SER A 310 13.89 25.26 49.69
CA SER A 310 14.25 24.44 50.85
C SER A 310 12.90 23.84 51.34
N PRO A 311 12.83 22.66 51.98
CA PRO A 311 11.56 21.96 52.25
C PRO A 311 10.94 22.40 53.58
N SER A 312 9.61 22.53 53.66
CA SER A 312 8.95 22.46 54.95
C SER A 312 7.45 22.14 54.93
N SER A 313 7.12 21.24 55.86
CA SER A 313 5.89 21.16 56.65
C SER A 313 4.71 20.36 56.10
N ALA A 314 4.64 19.14 56.64
CA ALA A 314 3.45 18.33 56.80
C ALA A 314 2.29 19.09 57.46
N THR A 315 1.05 18.75 57.08
CA THR A 315 -0.10 18.78 58.00
C THR A 315 -1.05 17.63 57.66
N VAL A 316 -1.37 16.88 58.70
CA VAL A 316 -2.29 15.73 58.81
C VAL A 316 -3.70 16.24 59.16
N ILE A 317 -4.72 15.38 59.01
CA ILE A 317 -6.11 15.37 59.59
C ILE A 317 -7.19 15.60 58.51
N THR A 318 -8.30 14.87 58.31
CA THR A 318 -8.92 13.59 58.79
C THR A 318 -10.20 13.36 57.95
N PRO A 319 -10.71 12.12 57.80
CA PRO A 319 -11.90 11.75 57.00
C PRO A 319 -13.23 12.33 57.46
N GLY A 320 -14.07 12.68 56.49
CA GLY A 320 -15.50 12.96 56.67
C GLY A 320 -16.35 11.88 55.99
N THR A 321 -16.88 10.96 56.79
CA THR A 321 -18.07 10.16 56.49
C THR A 321 -19.28 10.98 56.93
N GLU A 322 -20.33 11.11 56.11
CA GLU A 322 -21.75 10.91 56.49
C GLU A 322 -22.70 11.14 55.29
N THR A 323 -23.48 10.07 55.04
CA THR A 323 -24.89 9.97 54.63
C THR A 323 -25.45 10.52 53.31
N SER A 324 -26.21 9.60 52.69
CA SER A 324 -26.99 9.65 51.45
C SER A 324 -28.13 10.67 51.41
N PRO A 325 -28.59 11.01 50.20
CA PRO A 325 -30.01 10.81 49.91
C PRO A 325 -30.25 9.94 48.66
N THR A 326 -31.46 9.40 48.64
CA THR A 326 -32.05 8.40 47.76
C THR A 326 -32.34 8.86 46.32
N THR A 327 -32.31 7.86 45.44
CA THR A 327 -32.74 7.71 44.03
C THR A 327 -34.04 8.43 43.64
N PRO A 328 -34.15 8.93 42.39
CA PRO A 328 -34.89 8.20 41.34
C PRO A 328 -33.99 7.99 40.09
N SER A 329 -33.80 6.76 39.61
CA SER A 329 -34.42 6.24 38.39
C SER A 329 -34.67 7.31 37.34
N ASP A 330 -33.70 7.46 36.43
CA ASP A 330 -34.01 7.58 35.02
C ASP A 330 -32.96 6.87 34.17
N SER A 331 -33.50 6.24 33.14
CA SER A 331 -32.90 5.29 32.22
C SER A 331 -32.05 6.00 31.16
N ASN A 332 -31.02 5.28 30.70
CA ASN A 332 -30.31 5.45 29.42
C ASN A 332 -29.38 6.66 29.27
N GLY A 333 -28.08 6.37 29.35
CA GLY A 333 -27.02 7.29 28.96
C GLY A 333 -25.64 6.73 29.28
N VAL A 334 -25.35 5.50 28.84
CA VAL A 334 -23.98 5.00 28.82
C VAL A 334 -23.24 5.75 27.73
N VAL A 335 -22.62 6.87 28.10
CA VAL A 335 -21.55 7.52 27.35
C VAL A 335 -20.27 6.85 27.81
N GLY A 336 -19.87 5.84 27.06
CA GLY A 336 -18.70 5.01 27.31
C GLY A 336 -18.42 4.20 26.06
N GLY A 337 -18.20 4.90 24.94
CA GLY A 337 -17.82 4.28 23.68
C GLY A 337 -16.45 3.63 23.84
N THR A 338 -16.43 2.31 23.81
CA THR A 338 -15.22 1.51 23.66
C THR A 338 -14.64 1.78 22.26
N PRO A 339 -13.39 2.28 22.11
CA PRO A 339 -12.78 2.48 20.80
C PRO A 339 -12.11 1.16 20.39
N LEU A 340 -12.80 0.30 19.63
CA LEU A 340 -12.26 -1.03 19.27
C LEU A 340 -12.41 -1.40 17.78
N TYR A 341 -12.75 -0.48 16.89
CA TYR A 341 -13.43 -0.88 15.66
C TYR A 341 -12.78 -0.43 14.35
N LEU A 342 -11.76 0.43 14.40
CA LEU A 342 -10.90 0.74 13.26
C LEU A 342 -9.79 -0.30 13.00
N LEU A 343 -9.69 -1.31 13.87
CA LEU A 343 -8.82 -2.49 13.73
C LEU A 343 -9.09 -3.27 12.44
N ALA A 344 -10.31 -3.17 11.92
CA ALA A 344 -10.72 -3.88 10.73
C ALA A 344 -9.93 -3.47 9.49
N LEU A 345 -9.43 -2.23 9.37
CA LEU A 345 -8.76 -1.82 8.13
C LEU A 345 -7.35 -2.37 7.98
N LEU A 346 -6.53 -2.35 9.03
CA LEU A 346 -5.18 -2.93 8.98
C LEU A 346 -5.25 -4.46 8.87
N ALA A 347 -6.21 -5.07 9.58
CA ALA A 347 -6.60 -6.46 9.37
C ALA A 347 -7.00 -6.72 7.91
N SER A 348 -7.79 -5.80 7.35
CA SER A 348 -8.24 -5.90 5.99
C SER A 348 -7.14 -5.62 5.00
N ILE A 349 -6.11 -4.81 5.27
CA ILE A 349 -4.94 -4.56 4.40
C ILE A 349 -4.09 -5.82 4.28
N ALA A 350 -3.95 -6.56 5.37
CA ALA A 350 -3.24 -7.83 5.30
C ALA A 350 -4.15 -9.00 4.84
N LEU A 351 -5.47 -8.93 5.07
CA LEU A 351 -6.46 -9.83 4.44
C LEU A 351 -6.67 -9.50 2.94
N LEU A 352 -6.45 -8.23 2.56
CA LEU A 352 -6.41 -7.61 1.22
C LEU A 352 -5.24 -8.15 0.43
N LEU A 353 -4.26 -8.77 1.09
CA LEU A 353 -3.11 -9.39 0.47
C LEU A 353 -3.12 -10.94 0.60
N ARG A 354 -3.81 -11.54 1.60
CA ARG A 354 -4.09 -13.01 1.74
C ARG A 354 -5.37 -13.72 1.18
N SER A 355 -6.55 -13.09 1.10
CA SER A 355 -7.82 -13.63 0.50
C SER A 355 -8.04 -13.51 -1.01
#